data_AF-A0A261Q1N1-F1
#
_entry.id   AF-A0A261Q1N1-F1
#
_cell.length_a   1.000
_cell.length_b   1.000
_cell.length_c   1.000
_cell.angle_alpha   90.00
_cell.angle_beta   90.00
_cell.angle_gamma   90.00
#
_symmetry.space_group_name_H-M   'P 1'
#
loop_
_entity.id
_entity.type
_entity.pdbx_description
1 polymer ?
#
loop_
_entity_poly.entity_id
_entity_poly.type
_entity_poly.pdbx_seq_one_letter_code
_entity_poly.pdbx_strand_id
1 'polypeptide(L)'
;MTQTSPSRTTRPLIASLVFLVIYALIFVYKRFFSEALYQDEIHFLQTAIQFSKEPIPSLKLLETYGELNTPLPFILGGWIIRLFGEDIFYLRMLNFVLSYGILLLFIWTPPRPTARLWVSLIGIFLFPSYYLCSIYYYTDIIAMICVLLGFVYYLRNSHVVASLFFIAAVCSRQYMIAFPAAILMHLAWQSYRRNGWGFIAVFSSKRPGLLTCWPY
;
A
#
# COMPACT_ATOMS: atom_id res chain seq x y z
N MET A 1 -35.97 16.13 21.45
CA MET A 1 -35.07 15.00 21.14
C MET A 1 -34.05 15.46 20.11
N THR A 2 -32.90 15.95 20.57
CA THR A 2 -31.80 16.42 19.72
C THR A 2 -31.00 15.20 19.25
N GLN A 3 -31.14 14.84 17.97
CA GLN A 3 -30.26 13.85 17.34
C GLN A 3 -28.83 14.42 17.31
N THR A 4 -27.97 13.91 18.18
CA THR A 4 -26.53 14.18 18.14
C THR A 4 -25.96 13.46 16.92
N SER A 5 -25.73 14.20 15.83
CA SER A 5 -25.02 13.66 14.69
C SER A 5 -23.65 13.17 15.16
N PRO A 6 -23.24 11.92 14.86
CA PRO A 6 -21.96 11.39 15.31
C PRO A 6 -20.81 12.28 14.82
N SER A 7 -19.85 12.54 15.71
CA SER A 7 -18.71 13.42 15.43
C SER A 7 -17.88 12.91 14.23
N ARG A 8 -17.11 13.81 13.60
CA ARG A 8 -16.27 13.54 12.42
C ARG A 8 -15.32 12.35 12.60
N THR A 9 -14.98 12.00 13.85
CA THR A 9 -14.07 10.89 14.21
C THR A 9 -14.79 9.61 14.64
N THR A 10 -16.05 9.68 15.09
CA THR A 10 -16.78 8.50 15.59
C THR A 10 -17.06 7.48 14.49
N ARG A 11 -17.40 7.93 13.28
CA ARG A 11 -17.69 7.04 12.14
C ARG A 11 -16.48 6.20 11.67
N PRO A 12 -15.29 6.80 11.40
CA PRO A 12 -14.12 6.00 11.03
C PRO A 12 -13.63 5.08 12.14
N LEU A 13 -13.80 5.46 13.42
CA LEU A 13 -13.50 4.58 14.56
C LEU A 13 -14.39 3.34 14.54
N ILE A 14 -15.71 3.52 14.42
CA ILE A 14 -16.65 2.39 14.34
C ILE A 14 -16.32 1.49 13.15
N ALA A 15 -16.07 2.07 11.97
CA ALA A 15 -15.68 1.29 10.79
C ALA A 15 -14.40 0.49 11.05
N SER A 16 -13.36 1.12 11.62
CA SER A 16 -12.11 0.45 11.97
C SER A 16 -12.35 -0.73 12.92
N LEU A 17 -13.14 -0.54 13.98
CA LEU A 17 -13.49 -1.60 14.94
C LEU A 17 -14.27 -2.74 14.29
N VAL A 18 -15.23 -2.44 13.42
CA VAL A 18 -15.99 -3.46 12.67
C VAL A 18 -15.04 -4.30 11.81
N PHE A 19 -14.14 -3.66 11.05
CA PHE A 19 -13.18 -4.39 10.24
C PHE A 19 -12.14 -5.14 11.07
N LEU A 20 -11.77 -4.63 12.25
CA LEU A 20 -10.91 -5.36 13.19
C LEU A 20 -11.56 -6.67 13.65
N VAL A 21 -12.85 -6.63 13.99
CA VAL A 21 -13.61 -7.83 14.36
C VAL A 21 -13.68 -8.81 13.19
N ILE A 22 -13.95 -8.32 11.97
CA ILE A 22 -13.97 -9.18 10.78
C ILE A 22 -12.61 -9.85 10.56
N TYR A 23 -11.51 -9.10 10.69
CA TYR A 23 -10.16 -9.64 10.60
C TYR A 23 -9.91 -10.68 11.71
N ALA A 24 -10.27 -10.40 12.95
CA ALA A 24 -10.15 -11.37 14.04
C ALA A 24 -10.93 -12.67 13.74
N LEU A 25 -12.15 -12.57 13.20
CA LEU A 25 -12.93 -13.72 12.77
C LEU A 25 -12.27 -14.49 11.64
N ILE A 26 -11.72 -13.81 10.61
CA ILE A 26 -10.96 -14.46 9.53
C ILE A 26 -9.75 -15.19 10.09
N PHE A 27 -9.01 -14.57 11.00
CA PHE A 27 -7.81 -15.14 11.61
C PHE A 27 -8.11 -16.45 12.35
N VAL A 28 -9.20 -16.47 13.13
CA VAL A 28 -9.68 -17.68 13.82
C VAL A 28 -10.22 -18.71 12.82
N TYR A 29 -11.00 -18.28 11.83
CA TYR A 29 -11.55 -19.16 10.79
C TYR A 29 -10.44 -19.86 9.99
N LYS A 30 -9.36 -19.14 9.69
CA LYS A 30 -8.14 -19.66 9.05
C LYS A 30 -7.21 -20.42 10.01
N ARG A 31 -7.71 -20.78 11.20
CA ARG A 31 -6.99 -21.57 12.21
C ARG A 31 -5.58 -21.05 12.45
N PHE A 32 -5.45 -19.74 12.65
CA PHE A 32 -4.16 -19.09 12.91
C PHE A 32 -3.15 -19.30 11.76
N PHE A 33 -3.63 -19.34 10.52
CA PHE A 33 -2.82 -19.56 9.31
C PHE A 33 -2.03 -20.87 9.29
N SER A 34 -2.53 -21.93 9.95
CA SER A 34 -1.92 -23.27 9.98
C SER A 34 -2.04 -24.07 8.67
N GLU A 35 -2.57 -23.46 7.62
CA GLU A 35 -2.71 -24.10 6.31
C GLU A 35 -1.33 -24.34 5.66
N ALA A 36 -1.24 -25.36 4.80
CA ALA A 36 -0.02 -25.62 4.02
C ALA A 36 0.34 -24.43 3.11
N LEU A 37 1.58 -24.41 2.62
CA LEU A 37 2.04 -23.40 1.67
C LEU A 37 1.16 -23.39 0.41
N TYR A 38 0.79 -22.19 -0.02
CA TYR A 38 -0.10 -21.99 -1.15
C TYR A 38 0.64 -21.30 -2.31
N GLN A 39 0.67 -21.95 -3.47
CA GLN A 39 1.21 -21.39 -4.73
C GLN A 39 2.60 -20.75 -4.54
N ASP A 40 2.70 -19.44 -4.80
CA ASP A 40 3.95 -18.68 -4.80
C ASP A 40 4.62 -18.59 -3.42
N GLU A 41 3.90 -18.87 -2.32
CA GLU A 41 4.48 -18.89 -0.97
C GLU A 41 5.64 -19.88 -0.86
N ILE A 42 5.64 -20.96 -1.66
CA ILE A 42 6.73 -21.95 -1.67
C ILE A 42 8.04 -21.27 -2.05
N HIS A 43 8.04 -20.46 -3.10
CA HIS A 43 9.23 -19.77 -3.60
C HIS A 43 9.53 -18.52 -2.76
N PHE A 44 8.50 -17.76 -2.37
CA PHE A 44 8.67 -16.55 -1.59
C PHE A 44 9.19 -16.79 -0.17
N LEU A 45 8.79 -17.90 0.48
CA LEU A 45 9.33 -18.26 1.78
C LEU A 45 10.82 -18.58 1.68
N GLN A 46 11.22 -19.39 0.69
CA GLN A 46 12.63 -19.73 0.49
C GLN A 46 13.47 -18.48 0.21
N THR A 47 12.96 -17.58 -0.62
CA THR A 47 13.63 -16.30 -0.90
C THR A 47 13.70 -15.44 0.37
N ALA A 48 12.63 -15.31 1.15
CA ALA A 48 12.66 -14.58 2.41
C ALA A 48 13.66 -15.17 3.42
N ILE A 49 13.80 -16.50 3.49
CA ILE A 49 14.83 -17.18 4.31
C ILE A 49 16.25 -16.86 3.80
N GLN A 50 16.46 -16.75 2.49
CA GLN A 50 17.76 -16.31 1.96
C GLN A 50 18.08 -14.87 2.39
N PHE A 51 17.09 -13.98 2.30
CA PHE A 51 17.22 -12.58 2.72
C PHE A 51 17.31 -12.40 4.25
N SER A 52 16.89 -13.37 5.06
CA SER A 52 17.01 -13.29 6.52
C SER A 52 18.46 -13.41 7.01
N LYS A 53 19.32 -14.05 6.21
CA LYS A 53 20.75 -14.28 6.51
C LYS A 53 21.58 -12.99 6.51
N GLU A 54 21.17 -12.01 5.70
CA GLU A 54 21.88 -10.73 5.53
C GLU A 54 20.91 -9.57 5.80
N PRO A 55 21.14 -8.73 6.84
CA PRO A 55 20.23 -7.62 7.15
C PRO A 55 20.17 -6.58 6.03
N ILE A 56 21.30 -6.39 5.35
CA ILE A 56 21.44 -5.59 4.13
C ILE A 56 21.90 -6.57 3.05
N PRO A 57 21.12 -6.77 1.97
CA PRO A 57 21.43 -7.77 0.98
C PRO A 57 22.72 -7.43 0.22
N SER A 58 23.60 -8.39 0.07
CA SER A 58 24.78 -8.28 -0.79
C SER A 58 24.40 -8.16 -2.27
N LEU A 59 25.27 -7.55 -3.08
CA LEU A 59 25.09 -7.47 -4.54
C LEU A 59 24.91 -8.86 -5.15
N LYS A 60 25.68 -9.84 -4.66
CA LYS A 60 25.57 -11.23 -5.11
C LYS A 60 24.17 -11.79 -4.85
N LEU A 61 23.58 -11.54 -3.68
CA LEU A 61 22.22 -11.98 -3.38
C LEU A 61 21.20 -11.32 -4.33
N LEU A 62 21.36 -10.02 -4.60
CA LEU A 62 20.49 -9.27 -5.51
C LEU A 62 20.63 -9.70 -6.99
N GLU A 63 21.75 -10.29 -7.39
CA GLU A 63 21.94 -10.83 -8.74
C GLU A 63 21.46 -12.27 -8.89
N THR A 64 21.40 -13.03 -7.80
CA THR A 64 21.22 -14.49 -7.84
C THR A 64 19.87 -14.97 -7.29
N TYR A 65 19.08 -14.10 -6.64
CA TYR A 65 17.76 -14.49 -6.16
C TYR A 65 16.80 -14.77 -7.34
N GLY A 66 16.16 -15.94 -7.32
CA GLY A 66 15.43 -16.49 -8.47
C GLY A 66 14.02 -15.95 -8.69
N GLU A 67 13.72 -14.74 -8.24
CA GLU A 67 12.37 -14.17 -8.26
C GLU A 67 12.24 -13.02 -9.26
N LEU A 68 11.09 -12.95 -9.96
CA LEU A 68 10.77 -11.82 -10.83
C LEU A 68 10.39 -10.55 -10.04
N ASN A 69 10.00 -10.71 -8.78
CA ASN A 69 9.63 -9.62 -7.91
C ASN A 69 10.86 -8.83 -7.48
N THR A 70 10.72 -7.51 -7.34
CA THR A 70 11.80 -6.67 -6.84
C THR A 70 12.09 -6.96 -5.36
N PRO A 71 13.27 -6.64 -4.82
CA PRO A 71 13.79 -7.28 -3.62
C PRO A 71 13.20 -6.75 -2.29
N LEU A 72 12.56 -5.58 -2.28
CA LEU A 72 12.09 -4.94 -1.04
C LEU A 72 11.16 -5.83 -0.18
N PRO A 73 10.17 -6.55 -0.74
CA PRO A 73 9.28 -7.42 0.01
C PRO A 73 10.05 -8.55 0.69
N PHE A 74 11.08 -9.08 0.02
CA PHE A 74 11.92 -10.15 0.57
C PHE A 74 12.89 -9.65 1.63
N ILE A 75 13.39 -8.41 1.51
CA ILE A 75 14.16 -7.76 2.59
C ILE A 75 13.28 -7.61 3.84
N LEU A 76 12.05 -7.10 3.69
CA LEU A 76 11.10 -6.96 4.80
C LEU A 76 10.71 -8.32 5.40
N GLY A 77 10.39 -9.30 4.54
CA GLY A 77 10.10 -10.66 4.98
C GLY A 77 11.29 -11.32 5.68
N GLY A 78 12.50 -11.12 5.17
CA GLY A 78 13.74 -11.61 5.78
C GLY A 78 13.98 -11.01 7.17
N TRP A 79 13.68 -9.73 7.36
CA TRP A 79 13.72 -9.12 8.70
C TRP A 79 12.70 -9.73 9.65
N ILE A 80 11.47 -9.99 9.19
CA ILE A 80 10.44 -10.66 9.99
C ILE A 80 10.87 -12.07 10.38
N ILE A 81 11.38 -12.86 9.43
CA ILE A 81 11.91 -14.20 9.71
C ILE A 81 13.05 -14.15 10.73
N ARG A 82 13.97 -13.19 10.57
CA ARG A 82 15.10 -13.05 11.49
C ARG A 82 14.67 -12.72 12.92
N LEU A 83 13.59 -11.95 13.08
CA LEU A 83 13.10 -11.52 14.39
C LEU A 83 12.23 -12.58 15.08
N PHE A 84 11.42 -13.31 14.32
CA PHE A 84 10.37 -14.18 14.87
C PHE A 84 10.58 -15.68 14.59
N GLY A 85 11.41 -16.04 13.61
CA GLY A 85 11.72 -17.42 13.23
C GLY A 85 11.35 -17.75 11.78
N GLU A 86 11.85 -18.89 11.29
CA GLU A 86 11.63 -19.41 9.93
C GLU A 86 10.25 -20.08 9.77
N ASP A 87 9.19 -19.33 10.04
CA ASP A 87 7.80 -19.80 9.90
C ASP A 87 7.01 -18.88 8.95
N ILE A 88 6.27 -19.50 8.02
CA ILE A 88 5.36 -18.81 7.10
C ILE A 88 4.28 -18.02 7.85
N PHE A 89 3.91 -18.44 9.06
CA PHE A 89 2.96 -17.76 9.92
C PHE A 89 3.29 -16.27 10.08
N TYR A 90 4.56 -15.91 10.33
CA TYR A 90 4.95 -14.53 10.55
C TYR A 90 4.86 -13.68 9.28
N LEU A 91 5.16 -14.28 8.13
CA LEU A 91 5.03 -13.63 6.83
C LEU A 91 3.55 -13.41 6.46
N ARG A 92 2.69 -14.40 6.72
CA ARG A 92 1.24 -14.26 6.55
C ARG A 92 0.68 -13.20 7.50
N MET A 93 1.15 -13.15 8.74
CA MET A 93 0.77 -12.12 9.70
C MET A 93 1.18 -10.72 9.23
N LEU A 94 2.37 -10.57 8.64
CA LEU A 94 2.80 -9.29 8.03
C LEU A 94 1.78 -8.83 6.98
N ASN A 95 1.42 -9.68 6.03
CA ASN A 95 0.42 -9.36 5.01
C ASN A 95 -0.95 -9.07 5.60
N PHE A 96 -1.36 -9.83 6.60
CA PHE A 96 -2.62 -9.66 7.28
C PHE A 96 -2.71 -8.29 7.97
N VAL A 97 -1.66 -7.88 8.68
CA VAL A 97 -1.59 -6.57 9.34
C VAL A 97 -1.52 -5.44 8.31
N LEU A 98 -0.71 -5.58 7.26
CA LEU A 98 -0.57 -4.55 6.22
C LEU A 98 -1.86 -4.38 5.41
N SER A 99 -2.57 -5.47 5.09
CA SER A 99 -3.87 -5.39 4.42
C SER A 99 -4.89 -4.66 5.28
N TYR A 100 -4.94 -4.94 6.59
CA TYR A 100 -5.76 -4.15 7.51
C TYR A 100 -5.34 -2.67 7.53
N GLY A 101 -4.03 -2.39 7.48
CA GLY A 101 -3.50 -1.04 7.31
C GLY A 101 -4.00 -0.33 6.06
N ILE A 102 -4.13 -1.03 4.92
CA ILE A 102 -4.73 -0.49 3.69
C ILE A 102 -6.19 -0.06 3.96
N LEU A 103 -6.99 -0.89 4.64
CA LEU A 103 -8.37 -0.53 4.99
C LEU A 103 -8.42 0.70 5.90
N LEU A 104 -7.55 0.75 6.91
CA LEU A 104 -7.44 1.92 7.79
C LEU A 104 -7.12 3.18 6.99
N LEU A 105 -6.20 3.12 6.03
CA LEU A 105 -5.91 4.26 5.16
C LEU A 105 -7.17 4.70 4.41
N PHE A 106 -7.93 3.79 3.80
CA PHE A 106 -9.20 4.16 3.15
C PHE A 106 -10.22 4.79 4.12
N ILE A 107 -10.35 4.25 5.33
CA ILE A 107 -11.29 4.72 6.35
C ILE A 107 -10.92 6.11 6.88
N TRP A 108 -9.63 6.34 7.12
CA TRP A 108 -9.13 7.55 7.80
C TRP A 108 -8.68 8.65 6.84
N THR A 109 -8.37 8.33 5.59
CA THR A 109 -8.04 9.31 4.55
C THR A 109 -8.99 9.26 3.35
N PRO A 110 -10.32 9.32 3.55
CA PRO A 110 -11.25 9.35 2.42
C PRO A 110 -11.09 10.67 1.66
N PRO A 111 -10.99 10.65 0.32
CA PRO A 111 -10.83 11.87 -0.47
C PRO A 111 -12.05 12.81 -0.37
N ARG A 112 -13.24 12.27 -0.05
CA ARG A 112 -14.45 13.05 0.26
C ARG A 112 -15.29 12.36 1.33
N PRO A 113 -15.81 13.09 2.34
CA PRO A 113 -16.68 12.51 3.38
C PRO A 113 -18.03 12.14 2.78
N THR A 114 -18.18 10.91 2.28
CA THR A 114 -19.38 10.48 1.54
C THR A 114 -19.74 9.02 1.80
N ALA A 115 -21.00 8.68 1.54
CA ALA A 115 -21.56 7.33 1.57
C ALA A 115 -20.81 6.32 0.68
N ARG A 116 -19.96 6.80 -0.25
CA ARG A 116 -19.15 5.97 -1.15
C ARG A 116 -18.01 5.23 -0.43
N LEU A 117 -17.63 5.63 0.79
CA LEU A 117 -16.63 4.92 1.59
C LEU A 117 -17.04 3.46 1.78
N TRP A 118 -18.29 3.20 2.19
CA TRP A 118 -18.77 1.84 2.41
C TRP A 118 -18.80 1.01 1.13
N VAL A 119 -19.16 1.62 0.01
CA VAL A 119 -19.13 0.94 -1.31
C VAL A 119 -17.70 0.55 -1.67
N SER A 120 -16.72 1.44 -1.46
CA SER A 120 -15.31 1.13 -1.70
C SER A 120 -14.78 0.03 -0.78
N LEU A 121 -15.10 0.08 0.51
CA LEU A 121 -14.66 -0.92 1.49
C LEU A 121 -15.26 -2.29 1.20
N ILE A 122 -16.57 -2.34 0.89
CA ILE A 122 -17.25 -3.58 0.48
C ILE A 122 -16.64 -4.09 -0.83
N GLY A 123 -16.38 -3.21 -1.80
CA GLY A 123 -15.76 -3.59 -3.08
C GLY A 123 -14.37 -4.22 -2.91
N ILE A 124 -13.53 -3.66 -2.04
CA ILE A 124 -12.20 -4.23 -1.72
C ILE A 124 -12.36 -5.61 -1.08
N PHE A 125 -13.27 -5.74 -0.12
CA PHE A 125 -13.45 -6.99 0.63
C PHE A 125 -14.07 -8.11 -0.20
N LEU A 126 -14.95 -7.77 -1.14
CA LEU A 126 -15.54 -8.72 -2.10
C LEU A 126 -14.55 -9.14 -3.19
N PHE A 127 -13.44 -8.43 -3.36
CA PHE A 127 -12.47 -8.75 -4.40
C PHE A 127 -11.63 -9.98 -3.98
N PRO A 128 -11.74 -11.13 -4.68
CA PRO A 128 -11.10 -12.37 -4.24
C PRO A 128 -9.58 -12.25 -4.14
N SER A 129 -8.95 -11.51 -5.05
CA SER A 129 -7.50 -11.33 -5.05
C SER A 129 -7.01 -10.57 -3.81
N TYR A 130 -7.78 -9.60 -3.31
CA TYR A 130 -7.43 -8.88 -2.09
C TYR A 130 -7.48 -9.81 -0.88
N TYR A 131 -8.53 -10.64 -0.78
CA TYR A 131 -8.65 -11.65 0.27
C TYR A 131 -7.45 -12.62 0.27
N LEU A 132 -7.09 -13.16 -0.90
CA LEU A 132 -5.95 -14.08 -1.03
C LEU A 132 -4.64 -13.41 -0.64
N CYS A 133 -4.39 -12.19 -1.13
CA CYS A 133 -3.18 -11.43 -0.80
C CYS A 133 -3.11 -11.06 0.69
N SER A 134 -4.25 -10.94 1.38
CA SER A 134 -4.31 -10.61 2.80
C SER A 134 -3.98 -11.79 3.71
N ILE A 135 -4.24 -13.02 3.26
CA ILE A 135 -4.07 -14.24 4.07
C ILE A 135 -2.77 -14.96 3.76
N TYR A 136 -2.44 -15.07 2.48
CA TYR A 136 -1.21 -15.71 2.01
C TYR A 136 -0.12 -14.66 1.82
N TYR A 137 1.13 -15.07 1.99
CA TYR A 137 2.27 -14.19 1.80
C TYR A 137 2.52 -13.91 0.32
N TYR A 138 1.88 -12.87 -0.19
CA TYR A 138 2.11 -12.27 -1.51
C TYR A 138 2.73 -10.88 -1.37
N THR A 139 3.67 -10.56 -2.25
CA THR A 139 4.41 -9.29 -2.22
C THR A 139 3.57 -8.07 -2.61
N ASP A 140 2.37 -8.28 -3.18
CA ASP A 140 1.47 -7.22 -3.67
C ASP A 140 0.92 -6.33 -2.55
N ILE A 141 0.67 -6.87 -1.34
CA ILE A 141 0.17 -6.07 -0.22
C ILE A 141 1.16 -4.94 0.13
N ILE A 142 2.45 -5.26 0.16
CA ILE A 142 3.53 -4.30 0.45
C ILE A 142 3.58 -3.22 -0.63
N ALA A 143 3.48 -3.63 -1.90
CA ALA A 143 3.43 -2.68 -3.01
C ALA A 143 2.18 -1.77 -2.94
N MET A 144 1.01 -2.34 -2.66
CA MET A 144 -0.26 -1.61 -2.58
C MET A 144 -0.28 -0.59 -1.44
N ILE A 145 0.20 -0.95 -0.24
CA ILE A 145 0.25 0.00 0.88
C ILE A 145 1.20 1.16 0.58
N CYS A 146 2.35 0.89 -0.05
CA CYS A 146 3.28 1.93 -0.50
C CYS A 146 2.64 2.86 -1.54
N VAL A 147 1.95 2.32 -2.55
CA VAL A 147 1.22 3.13 -3.55
C VAL A 147 0.17 4.01 -2.86
N LEU A 148 -0.63 3.44 -1.96
CA LEU A 148 -1.69 4.17 -1.28
C LEU A 148 -1.14 5.29 -0.40
N LEU A 149 -0.08 5.02 0.36
CA LEU A 149 0.64 6.07 1.12
C LEU A 149 1.21 7.14 0.19
N GLY A 150 1.78 6.73 -0.95
CA GLY A 150 2.24 7.65 -2.00
C GLY A 150 1.14 8.63 -2.43
N PHE A 151 -0.06 8.12 -2.73
CA PHE A 151 -1.21 8.98 -3.04
C PHE A 151 -1.65 9.86 -1.87
N VAL A 152 -1.71 9.32 -0.65
CA VAL A 152 -2.12 10.10 0.54
C VAL A 152 -1.18 11.29 0.76
N TYR A 153 0.13 11.08 0.68
CA TYR A 153 1.12 12.16 0.83
C TYR A 153 1.13 13.10 -0.38
N TYR A 154 0.91 12.59 -1.58
CA TYR A 154 0.78 13.40 -2.78
C TYR A 154 -0.39 14.38 -2.67
N LEU A 155 -1.57 13.91 -2.26
CA LEU A 155 -2.77 14.72 -2.05
C LEU A 155 -2.61 15.72 -0.88
N ARG A 156 -1.71 15.45 0.06
CA ARG A 156 -1.34 16.37 1.15
C ARG A 156 -0.24 17.36 0.78
N ASN A 157 0.13 17.47 -0.51
CA ASN A 157 1.21 18.32 -1.03
C ASN A 157 2.62 17.97 -0.50
N SER A 158 2.82 16.77 0.07
CA SER A 158 4.13 16.30 0.51
C SER A 158 4.76 15.43 -0.58
N HIS A 159 5.20 16.08 -1.67
CA HIS A 159 5.65 15.37 -2.87
C HIS A 159 6.93 14.55 -2.65
N VAL A 160 7.85 14.99 -1.78
CA VAL A 160 9.08 14.24 -1.46
C VAL A 160 8.74 12.91 -0.79
N VAL A 161 7.88 12.95 0.23
CA VAL A 161 7.45 11.74 0.96
C VAL A 161 6.66 10.82 0.04
N ALA A 162 5.77 11.39 -0.80
CA ALA A 162 5.05 10.64 -1.82
C ALA A 162 6.00 9.90 -2.77
N SER A 163 7.06 10.58 -3.27
CA SER A 163 8.06 9.98 -4.14
C SER A 163 8.80 8.82 -3.47
N LEU A 164 9.17 8.95 -2.19
CA LEU A 164 9.79 7.84 -1.45
C LEU A 164 8.89 6.60 -1.39
N PHE A 165 7.60 6.79 -1.14
CA PHE A 165 6.63 5.70 -1.14
C PHE A 165 6.42 5.09 -2.54
N PHE A 166 6.41 5.91 -3.60
CA PHE A 166 6.34 5.39 -4.97
C PHE A 166 7.61 4.62 -5.36
N ILE A 167 8.79 5.08 -4.95
CA ILE A 167 10.05 4.33 -5.13
C ILE A 167 9.95 3.00 -4.39
N ALA A 168 9.53 3.00 -3.13
CA ALA A 168 9.34 1.77 -2.36
C ALA A 168 8.33 0.81 -3.02
N ALA A 169 7.25 1.33 -3.61
CA ALA A 169 6.29 0.53 -4.36
C ALA A 169 6.92 -0.13 -5.60
N VAL A 170 7.73 0.61 -6.37
CA VAL A 170 8.46 0.07 -7.54
C VAL A 170 9.50 -0.98 -7.10
N CYS A 171 10.20 -0.71 -6.00
CA CYS A 171 11.11 -1.66 -5.36
C CYS A 171 10.40 -2.89 -4.76
N SER A 172 9.07 -2.87 -4.68
CA SER A 172 8.23 -4.02 -4.30
C SER A 172 7.67 -4.79 -5.49
N ARG A 173 7.17 -4.06 -6.51
CA ARG A 173 6.70 -4.61 -7.78
C ARG A 173 7.00 -3.60 -8.89
N GLN A 174 7.77 -4.01 -9.90
CA GLN A 174 8.21 -3.14 -11.01
C GLN A 174 7.06 -2.43 -11.75
N TYR A 175 5.92 -3.11 -11.91
CA TYR A 175 4.77 -2.57 -12.63
C TYR A 175 4.07 -1.42 -11.90
N MET A 176 4.38 -1.19 -10.62
CA MET A 176 3.84 -0.05 -9.85
C MET A 176 4.33 1.30 -10.35
N ILE A 177 5.32 1.34 -11.25
CA ILE A 177 5.73 2.56 -11.96
C ILE A 177 4.57 3.23 -12.71
N ALA A 178 3.53 2.46 -13.05
CA ALA A 178 2.32 2.97 -13.68
C ALA A 178 1.65 4.10 -12.87
N PHE A 179 1.71 4.05 -11.53
CA PHE A 179 1.07 5.06 -10.67
C PHE A 179 1.76 6.43 -10.73
N PRO A 180 3.06 6.58 -10.44
CA PRO A 180 3.74 7.86 -10.61
C PRO A 180 3.73 8.32 -12.09
N ALA A 181 3.82 7.40 -13.06
CA ALA A 181 3.72 7.74 -14.48
C ALA A 181 2.34 8.36 -14.82
N ALA A 182 1.25 7.80 -14.28
CA ALA A 182 -0.10 8.34 -14.46
C ALA A 182 -0.24 9.75 -13.87
N ILE A 183 0.36 10.00 -12.69
CA ILE A 183 0.39 11.34 -12.09
C ILE A 183 1.12 12.32 -13.01
N LEU A 184 2.32 11.95 -13.49
CA LEU A 184 3.10 12.80 -14.39
C LEU A 184 2.36 13.08 -15.70
N MET A 185 1.73 12.07 -16.29
CA MET A 185 0.92 12.21 -17.49
C MET A 185 -0.27 13.15 -17.25
N HIS A 186 -0.94 13.02 -16.12
CA HIS A 186 -2.04 13.91 -15.74
C HIS A 186 -1.58 15.36 -15.60
N LEU A 187 -0.43 15.59 -14.95
CA LEU A 187 0.15 16.93 -14.81
C LEU A 187 0.59 17.51 -16.17
N ALA A 188 1.22 16.70 -17.02
CA ALA A 188 1.60 17.09 -18.37
C ALA A 188 0.37 17.47 -19.21
N TRP A 189 -0.71 16.70 -19.11
CA TRP A 189 -1.98 16.99 -19.77
C TRP A 189 -2.62 18.28 -19.28
N GLN A 190 -2.63 18.52 -17.97
CA GLN A 190 -3.13 19.78 -17.41
C GLN A 190 -2.29 20.98 -17.87
N SER A 191 -0.96 20.84 -17.88
CA SER A 191 -0.04 21.87 -18.37
C SER A 191 -0.28 22.18 -19.84
N TYR A 192 -0.41 21.14 -20.68
CA TYR A 192 -0.72 21.26 -22.10
C TYR A 192 -2.02 22.01 -22.35
N ARG A 193 -3.10 21.67 -21.63
CA ARG A 193 -4.39 22.37 -21.75
C ARG A 193 -4.33 23.83 -21.32
N ARG A 194 -3.47 24.16 -20.35
CA ARG A 194 -3.38 25.52 -19.79
C ARG A 194 -2.48 26.45 -20.62
N ASN A 195 -1.39 25.94 -21.20
CA ASN A 195 -0.34 26.77 -21.81
C ASN A 195 -0.14 26.54 -23.32
N GLY A 196 -0.83 25.58 -23.95
CA GLY A 196 -0.50 25.14 -25.31
C GLY A 196 0.93 24.57 -25.40
N TRP A 197 1.50 24.46 -26.60
CA TRP A 197 2.83 23.87 -26.88
C TRP A 197 4.05 24.61 -26.26
N GLY A 198 3.85 25.54 -25.32
CA GLY A 198 4.92 26.22 -24.58
C GLY A 198 5.41 25.40 -23.38
N PHE A 199 6.01 24.23 -23.62
CA PHE A 199 6.32 23.22 -22.58
C PHE A 199 7.58 23.51 -21.72
N ILE A 200 8.36 24.56 -22.01
CA ILE A 200 9.75 24.65 -21.48
C ILE A 200 9.88 25.49 -20.18
N ALA A 201 8.87 26.22 -19.72
CA ALA A 201 9.07 27.19 -18.62
C ALA A 201 8.63 26.75 -17.20
N VAL A 202 8.38 25.47 -16.93
CA VAL A 202 7.75 25.06 -15.65
C VAL A 202 8.74 24.83 -14.49
N PHE A 203 10.03 24.54 -14.75
CA PHE A 203 10.98 24.25 -13.68
C PHE A 203 11.81 25.45 -13.17
N SER A 204 11.67 26.64 -13.76
CA SER A 204 12.54 27.80 -13.44
C SER A 204 11.85 28.98 -12.71
N SER A 205 10.52 29.00 -12.61
CA SER A 205 9.83 30.12 -11.96
C SER A 205 9.53 29.83 -10.48
N LYS A 206 10.45 30.24 -9.60
CA LYS A 206 10.07 30.63 -8.22
C LYS A 206 8.94 31.66 -8.32
N ARG A 207 7.70 31.25 -8.06
CA ARG A 207 6.62 32.19 -7.70
C ARG A 207 5.88 31.67 -6.46
N PRO A 208 5.94 32.38 -5.33
CA PRO A 208 5.04 32.15 -4.21
C PRO A 208 3.68 32.75 -4.57
N GLY A 209 2.61 31.98 -4.35
CA GLY A 209 1.23 32.48 -4.41
C GLY A 209 0.42 31.96 -5.59
N LEU A 210 -0.14 30.75 -5.45
CA LEU A 210 -1.44 30.36 -6.04
C LEU A 210 -1.87 29.00 -5.44
N LEU A 211 -2.00 28.99 -4.11
CA LEU A 211 -2.68 27.96 -3.33
C LEU A 211 -4.10 28.43 -2.98
N THR A 212 -4.91 28.80 -3.96
CA THR A 212 -6.34 29.11 -3.73
C THR A 212 -7.13 28.89 -5.01
N CYS A 213 -7.43 27.63 -5.33
CA CYS A 213 -8.61 27.25 -6.13
C CYS A 213 -8.75 25.72 -6.09
N TRP A 214 -8.92 25.18 -4.89
CA TRP A 214 -9.71 23.97 -4.70
C TRP A 214 -10.89 24.39 -3.82
N PRO A 215 -12.14 24.41 -4.33
CA PRO A 215 -13.29 24.53 -3.46
C PRO A 215 -13.36 23.21 -2.68
N TYR A 216 -12.95 23.27 -1.43
CA TYR A 216 -13.26 22.26 -0.41
C TYR A 216 -14.70 22.41 0.04
#